data_AF-A0A4Q6CJ92-F1
#
_entry.id   AF-A0A4Q6CJ92-F1
#
_cell.length_a   1.000
_cell.length_b   1.000
_cell.length_c   1.000
_cell.angle_alpha   90.00
_cell.angle_beta   90.00
_cell.angle_gamma   90.00
#
_symmetry.space_group_name_H-M   'P 1'
#
loop_
_entity.id
_entity.type
_entity.pdbx_description
1 polymer ?
#
loop_
_entity_poly.entity_id
_entity_poly.type
_entity_poly.pdbx_seq_one_letter_code
_entity_poly.pdbx_strand_id
1 'polypeptide(L)'
;MKRLLPTLLLLTLLVGASAQAEISSVGVMGFQAWKAARVEDAKADLEKLQADGAQAKPEVKAKAPQKVSRGDQKLQQAQLNLEIVQELTVNDYFVLYLNQFKDRSAFLEAARKLNSDEAADLMMAYQKHLTKDSEAESSMPSIGPVTGSAMNSTQAKSPRSRN
;
A
#
# COMPACT_ATOMS: atom_id res chain seq x y z
N MET A 1 -73.46 -29.51 -34.70
CA MET A 1 -73.39 -29.88 -33.27
C MET A 1 -72.35 -28.96 -32.65
N LYS A 2 -72.72 -27.88 -31.92
CA LYS A 2 -72.63 -27.76 -30.43
C LYS A 2 -71.42 -28.56 -29.90
N ARG A 3 -70.40 -28.02 -29.22
CA ARG A 3 -70.35 -27.12 -28.03
C ARG A 3 -68.90 -26.54 -27.94
N LEU A 4 -68.66 -25.23 -27.83
CA LEU A 4 -68.41 -24.47 -26.57
C LEU A 4 -67.67 -25.24 -25.46
N LEU A 5 -66.44 -24.80 -25.11
CA LEU A 5 -65.77 -24.85 -23.79
C LEU A 5 -64.31 -24.29 -23.89
N PRO A 6 -63.66 -23.84 -22.79
CA PRO A 6 -63.57 -22.43 -22.42
C PRO A 6 -62.14 -21.91 -22.13
N THR A 7 -62.07 -20.60 -21.88
CA THR A 7 -61.04 -19.80 -21.21
C THR A 7 -60.61 -20.37 -19.84
N LEU A 8 -59.39 -19.99 -19.39
CA LEU A 8 -58.62 -20.28 -18.15
C LEU A 8 -57.52 -21.34 -18.39
N LEU A 9 -56.25 -21.14 -18.04
CA LEU A 9 -55.71 -20.35 -16.93
C LEU A 9 -54.25 -19.99 -17.28
N LEU A 10 -54.01 -18.70 -17.53
CA LEU A 10 -52.66 -18.15 -17.71
C LEU A 10 -52.02 -18.06 -16.31
N LEU A 11 -51.28 -19.09 -15.90
CA LEU A 11 -50.41 -19.02 -14.72
C LEU A 11 -48.96 -19.00 -15.19
N THR A 12 -48.54 -17.86 -15.73
CA THR A 12 -47.12 -17.57 -15.93
C THR A 12 -46.48 -17.53 -14.55
N LEU A 13 -45.75 -18.60 -14.24
CA LEU A 13 -44.86 -18.69 -13.09
C LEU A 13 -43.92 -17.49 -13.15
N LEU A 14 -44.12 -16.54 -12.23
CA LEU A 14 -43.21 -15.46 -11.95
C LEU A 14 -41.98 -16.11 -11.29
N VAL A 15 -41.08 -16.68 -12.10
CA VAL A 15 -39.74 -17.03 -11.66
C VAL A 15 -39.11 -15.72 -11.24
N GLY A 16 -38.92 -15.61 -9.94
CA GLY A 16 -38.35 -14.44 -9.29
C GLY A 16 -37.08 -14.04 -10.00
N ALA A 17 -37.12 -12.85 -10.61
CA ALA A 17 -35.94 -12.03 -10.69
C ALA A 17 -35.52 -11.76 -9.24
N SER A 18 -34.69 -12.66 -8.70
CA SER A 18 -33.72 -12.26 -7.70
C SER A 18 -32.88 -11.21 -8.39
N ALA A 19 -33.27 -9.95 -8.24
CA ALA A 19 -32.34 -8.84 -8.30
C ALA A 19 -31.27 -9.17 -7.25
N GLN A 20 -30.27 -9.96 -7.66
CA GLN A 20 -28.96 -9.88 -7.06
C GLN A 20 -28.61 -8.41 -7.19
N ALA A 21 -28.65 -7.72 -6.06
CA ALA A 21 -28.06 -6.42 -5.93
C ALA A 21 -26.67 -6.55 -6.54
N GLU A 22 -26.48 -5.88 -7.67
CA GLU A 22 -25.18 -5.44 -8.16
C GLU A 22 -24.57 -4.65 -7.00
N ILE A 23 -23.89 -5.37 -6.10
CA ILE A 23 -22.81 -4.79 -5.31
C ILE A 23 -21.91 -4.28 -6.41
N SER A 24 -21.91 -2.96 -6.62
CA SER A 24 -21.01 -2.28 -7.52
C SER A 24 -19.61 -2.69 -7.11
N SER A 25 -19.11 -3.79 -7.67
CA SER A 25 -17.78 -4.29 -7.41
C SER A 25 -16.91 -3.25 -8.04
N VAL A 26 -16.40 -2.33 -7.23
CA VAL A 26 -15.36 -1.40 -7.66
C VAL A 26 -14.22 -2.30 -8.14
N GLY A 27 -14.15 -2.51 -9.45
CA GLY A 27 -13.30 -3.51 -10.07
C GLY A 27 -11.86 -3.25 -9.66
N VAL A 28 -11.19 -4.28 -9.14
CA VAL A 28 -9.83 -4.14 -8.64
C VAL A 28 -8.90 -3.93 -9.83
N MET A 29 -8.19 -2.81 -9.90
CA MET A 29 -7.25 -2.56 -10.99
C MET A 29 -6.09 -3.55 -10.93
N GLY A 30 -5.61 -4.06 -12.07
CA GLY A 30 -4.36 -4.83 -12.12
C GLY A 30 -3.15 -3.94 -11.83
N PHE A 31 -2.02 -4.55 -11.44
CA PHE A 31 -0.79 -3.83 -11.06
C PHE A 31 -0.35 -2.81 -12.12
N GLN A 32 -0.22 -3.22 -13.37
CA GLN A 32 0.22 -2.33 -14.46
C GLN A 32 -0.72 -1.15 -14.66
N ALA A 33 -2.04 -1.38 -14.62
CA ALA A 33 -3.03 -0.32 -14.78
C ALA A 33 -2.96 0.68 -13.62
N TRP A 34 -2.81 0.19 -12.39
CA TRP A 34 -2.66 1.04 -11.22
C TRP A 34 -1.36 1.86 -11.27
N LYS A 35 -0.22 1.22 -11.61
CA LYS A 35 1.07 1.90 -11.74
C LYS A 35 1.03 2.96 -12.85
N ALA A 36 0.45 2.64 -14.00
CA ALA A 36 0.29 3.60 -15.10
C ALA A 36 -0.52 4.83 -14.67
N ALA A 37 -1.64 4.63 -13.98
CA ALA A 37 -2.45 5.74 -13.44
C ALA A 37 -1.64 6.61 -12.46
N ARG A 38 -0.85 5.99 -11.57
CA ARG A 38 0.01 6.75 -10.64
C ARG A 38 1.08 7.55 -11.35
N VAL A 39 1.71 6.99 -12.39
CA VAL A 39 2.72 7.69 -13.20
C VAL A 39 2.08 8.88 -13.91
N GLU A 40 0.87 8.72 -14.43
CA GLU A 40 0.12 9.80 -15.09
C GLU A 40 -0.23 10.92 -14.11
N ASP A 41 -0.75 10.58 -12.92
CA ASP A 41 -1.02 11.56 -11.85
C ASP A 41 0.24 12.37 -11.49
N ALA A 42 1.37 11.68 -11.29
CA ALA A 42 2.64 12.33 -10.93
C ALA A 42 3.20 13.23 -12.04
N LYS A 43 3.00 12.85 -13.32
CA LYS A 43 3.36 13.70 -14.47
C LYS A 43 2.50 14.94 -14.53
N ALA A 44 1.18 14.80 -14.36
CA ALA A 44 0.26 15.92 -14.36
C ALA A 44 0.57 16.94 -13.25
N ASP A 45 0.92 16.46 -12.05
CA ASP A 45 1.36 17.32 -10.95
C ASP A 45 2.65 18.09 -11.27
N LEU A 46 3.61 17.42 -11.90
CA LEU A 46 4.88 18.03 -12.31
C LEU A 46 4.67 19.07 -13.41
N GLU A 47 3.86 18.78 -14.43
CA GLU A 47 3.52 19.71 -15.50
C GLU A 47 2.81 20.95 -14.96
N LYS A 48 1.87 20.78 -14.04
CA LYS A 48 1.17 21.89 -13.38
C LYS A 48 2.16 22.80 -12.63
N LEU A 49 3.07 22.23 -11.85
CA LEU A 49 4.07 23.01 -11.11
C LEU A 49 5.06 23.73 -12.03
N GLN A 50 5.42 23.11 -13.17
CA GLN A 50 6.24 23.76 -14.18
C GLN A 50 5.53 24.92 -14.86
N ALA A 51 4.23 24.77 -15.18
CA ALA A 51 3.42 25.83 -15.75
C ALA A 51 3.26 27.00 -14.77
N ASP A 52 2.99 26.72 -13.49
CA ASP A 52 2.91 27.73 -12.43
C ASP A 52 4.24 28.47 -12.25
N GLY A 53 5.37 27.75 -12.31
CA GLY A 53 6.72 28.33 -12.24
C GLY A 53 7.10 29.17 -13.47
N ALA A 54 6.63 28.80 -14.67
CA ALA A 54 6.86 29.55 -15.90
C ALA A 54 6.06 30.87 -15.94
N GLN A 55 4.87 30.90 -15.35
CA GLN A 55 4.07 32.13 -15.20
C GLN A 55 4.61 33.06 -14.12
N ALA A 56 5.41 32.56 -13.17
CA ALA A 56 6.02 33.34 -12.10
C ALA A 56 7.37 34.02 -12.47
N LYS A 57 7.63 34.26 -13.77
CA LYS A 57 8.87 34.92 -14.21
C LYS A 57 8.88 36.41 -13.78
N PRO A 58 10.01 36.95 -13.27
CA PRO A 58 9.97 37.98 -12.22
C PRO A 58 10.04 39.42 -12.75
N GLU A 59 9.28 40.30 -12.10
CA GLU A 59 9.67 41.71 -11.99
C GLU A 59 11.02 41.80 -11.27
N VAL A 60 11.94 42.53 -11.90
CA VAL A 60 13.34 42.72 -11.53
C VAL A 60 13.50 43.29 -10.11
N LYS A 61 14.32 42.65 -9.25
CA LYS A 61 15.27 43.36 -8.35
C LYS A 61 16.27 42.43 -7.62
N ALA A 62 17.53 42.60 -8.03
CA ALA A 62 18.79 42.59 -7.29
C ALA A 62 18.99 41.70 -6.03
N LYS A 63 20.00 40.82 -6.15
CA LYS A 63 20.99 40.39 -5.15
C LYS A 63 20.48 40.15 -3.71
N ALA A 64 20.04 38.92 -3.45
CA ALA A 64 20.00 38.32 -2.11
C ALA A 64 20.47 36.86 -2.20
N PRO A 65 21.08 36.29 -1.13
CA PRO A 65 21.62 34.94 -1.15
C PRO A 65 20.52 33.93 -1.49
N GLN A 66 20.90 32.97 -2.33
CA GLN A 66 20.07 32.01 -3.05
C GLN A 66 19.34 31.06 -2.07
N LYS A 67 18.31 31.57 -1.38
CA LYS A 67 17.31 30.74 -0.70
C LYS A 67 16.56 30.00 -1.80
N VAL A 68 16.72 28.67 -1.86
CA VAL A 68 15.86 27.79 -2.67
C VAL A 68 14.42 28.22 -2.43
N SER A 69 13.74 28.66 -3.48
CA SER A 69 12.38 29.19 -3.32
C SER A 69 11.46 28.03 -2.94
N ARG A 70 10.36 28.31 -2.22
CA ARG A 70 9.34 27.28 -1.94
C ARG A 70 8.80 26.63 -3.22
N GLY A 71 8.84 27.33 -4.36
CA GLY A 71 8.48 26.79 -5.67
C GLY A 71 9.47 25.73 -6.16
N ASP A 72 10.78 26.02 -6.05
CA ASP A 72 11.83 25.07 -6.44
C ASP A 72 11.78 23.80 -5.60
N GLN A 73 11.50 23.91 -4.30
CA GLN A 73 11.33 22.75 -3.40
C GLN A 73 10.16 21.86 -3.83
N LYS A 74 9.02 22.45 -4.20
CA LYS A 74 7.84 21.69 -4.67
C LYS A 74 8.11 20.98 -5.98
N LEU A 75 8.82 21.63 -6.90
CA LEU A 75 9.16 21.05 -8.20
C LEU A 75 10.15 19.88 -8.04
N GLN A 76 11.15 20.01 -7.18
CA GLN A 76 12.05 18.92 -6.81
C GLN A 76 11.30 17.75 -6.16
N GLN A 77 10.36 18.03 -5.25
CA GLN A 77 9.55 16.99 -4.63
C GLN A 77 8.67 16.27 -5.67
N ALA A 78 8.07 16.99 -6.62
CA ALA A 78 7.27 16.38 -7.68
C ALA A 78 8.11 15.50 -8.62
N GLN A 79 9.34 15.91 -8.93
CA GLN A 79 10.30 15.09 -9.68
C GLN A 79 10.65 13.80 -8.94
N LEU A 80 10.95 13.90 -7.64
CA LEU A 80 11.22 12.73 -6.80
C LEU A 80 10.00 11.81 -6.71
N ASN A 81 8.80 12.37 -6.57
CA ASN A 81 7.57 11.59 -6.54
C ASN A 81 7.37 10.81 -7.84
N LEU A 82 7.64 11.43 -8.99
CA LEU A 82 7.57 10.76 -10.29
C LEU A 82 8.58 9.61 -10.38
N GLU A 83 9.81 9.80 -9.90
CA GLU A 83 10.83 8.75 -9.84
C GLU A 83 10.39 7.57 -8.95
N ILE A 84 9.92 7.86 -7.73
CA ILE A 84 9.41 6.84 -6.80
C ILE A 84 8.27 6.05 -7.43
N VAL A 85 7.33 6.74 -8.10
CA VAL A 85 6.17 6.10 -8.72
C VAL A 85 6.56 5.21 -9.91
N GLN A 86 7.60 5.57 -10.66
CA GLN A 86 8.13 4.74 -11.74
C GLN A 86 8.80 3.45 -11.23
N GLU A 87 9.35 3.48 -10.02
CA GLU A 87 9.99 2.34 -9.37
C GLU A 87 9.02 1.47 -8.55
N LEU A 88 7.72 1.78 -8.55
CA LEU A 88 6.73 0.98 -7.82
C LEU A 88 6.75 -0.49 -8.26
N THR A 89 6.78 -1.36 -7.27
CA THR A 89 6.82 -2.82 -7.44
C THR A 89 5.45 -3.44 -7.21
N VAL A 90 5.32 -4.73 -7.55
CA VAL A 90 4.11 -5.52 -7.26
C VAL A 90 3.84 -5.54 -5.75
N ASN A 91 4.88 -5.61 -4.91
CA ASN A 91 4.71 -5.56 -3.46
C ASN A 91 4.07 -4.24 -3.00
N ASP A 92 4.51 -3.10 -3.56
CA ASP A 92 3.95 -1.78 -3.22
C ASP A 92 2.48 -1.69 -3.62
N TYR A 93 2.07 -2.32 -4.73
CA TYR A 93 0.68 -2.41 -5.12
C TYR A 93 -0.19 -3.15 -4.08
N PHE A 94 0.29 -4.25 -3.52
CA PHE A 94 -0.43 -4.96 -2.45
C PHE A 94 -0.53 -4.10 -1.17
N VAL A 95 0.53 -3.38 -0.82
CA VAL A 95 0.58 -2.57 0.42
C VAL A 95 -0.19 -1.26 0.31
N LEU A 96 -0.06 -0.56 -0.82
CA LEU A 96 -0.60 0.80 -1.00
C LEU A 96 -2.01 0.80 -1.58
N TYR A 97 -2.29 -0.05 -2.57
CA TYR A 97 -3.59 -0.09 -3.23
C TYR A 97 -4.51 -1.15 -2.63
N LEU A 98 -4.05 -2.40 -2.50
CA LEU A 98 -4.96 -3.47 -2.07
C LEU A 98 -5.36 -3.38 -0.59
N ASN A 99 -4.59 -2.69 0.25
CA ASN A 99 -4.91 -2.50 1.66
C ASN A 99 -6.23 -1.74 1.90
N GLN A 100 -6.70 -0.98 0.91
CA GLN A 100 -8.01 -0.32 0.98
C GLN A 100 -9.18 -1.31 0.91
N PHE A 101 -8.97 -2.49 0.33
CA PHE A 101 -9.99 -3.55 0.25
C PHE A 101 -9.88 -4.48 1.46
N LYS A 102 -11.03 -4.89 1.99
CA LYS A 102 -11.11 -5.83 3.13
C LYS A 102 -11.52 -7.23 2.72
N ASP A 103 -12.13 -7.36 1.54
CA ASP A 103 -12.68 -8.61 1.07
C ASP A 103 -11.65 -9.47 0.35
N ARG A 104 -11.64 -10.76 0.67
CA ARG A 104 -10.79 -11.76 0.01
C ARG A 104 -11.02 -11.82 -1.50
N SER A 105 -12.23 -11.53 -1.97
CA SER A 105 -12.56 -11.48 -3.39
C SER A 105 -11.71 -10.47 -4.16
N ALA A 106 -11.41 -9.31 -3.57
CA ALA A 106 -10.58 -8.29 -4.20
C ALA A 106 -9.13 -8.79 -4.42
N PHE A 107 -8.58 -9.49 -3.44
CA PHE A 107 -7.25 -10.10 -3.55
C PHE A 107 -7.21 -11.22 -4.59
N LEU A 108 -8.28 -12.03 -4.70
CA LEU A 108 -8.38 -13.06 -5.74
C LEU A 108 -8.48 -12.43 -7.14
N GLU A 109 -9.22 -11.35 -7.28
CA GLU A 109 -9.31 -10.62 -8.55
C GLU A 109 -7.96 -10.02 -8.94
N ALA A 110 -7.27 -9.38 -7.99
CA ALA A 110 -5.92 -8.88 -8.20
C ALA A 110 -4.95 -9.99 -8.62
N ALA A 111 -4.96 -11.11 -7.91
CA ALA A 111 -4.10 -12.26 -8.22
C ALA A 111 -4.35 -12.83 -9.63
N ARG A 112 -5.60 -12.82 -10.10
CA ARG A 112 -5.95 -13.24 -11.48
C ARG A 112 -5.43 -12.28 -12.55
N LYS A 113 -5.17 -11.03 -12.20
CA LYS A 113 -4.68 -9.99 -13.11
C LYS A 113 -3.16 -9.88 -13.13
N LEU A 114 -2.44 -10.61 -12.27
CA LEU A 114 -0.99 -10.70 -12.30
C LEU A 114 -0.54 -11.57 -13.46
N ASN A 115 0.52 -11.15 -14.15
CA ASN A 115 1.24 -12.03 -15.06
C ASN A 115 2.25 -12.92 -14.30
N SER A 116 2.88 -13.87 -15.01
CA SER A 116 3.82 -14.83 -14.42
C SER A 116 5.02 -14.16 -13.76
N ASP A 117 5.55 -13.11 -14.37
CA ASP A 117 6.76 -12.44 -13.92
C ASP A 117 6.46 -11.62 -12.65
N GLU A 118 5.33 -10.91 -12.64
CA GLU A 118 4.83 -10.19 -11.48
C GLU A 118 4.54 -11.11 -10.28
N ALA A 119 3.96 -12.28 -10.55
CA ALA A 119 3.73 -13.29 -9.53
C ALA A 119 5.06 -13.83 -8.98
N ALA A 120 6.04 -14.10 -9.84
CA ALA A 120 7.37 -14.55 -9.43
C ALA A 120 8.08 -13.49 -8.57
N ASP A 121 8.05 -12.23 -8.98
CA ASP A 121 8.62 -11.10 -8.22
C ASP A 121 7.99 -10.99 -6.83
N LEU A 122 6.67 -11.13 -6.74
CA LEU A 122 5.95 -11.12 -5.47
C LEU A 122 6.37 -12.29 -4.56
N MET A 123 6.49 -13.50 -5.12
CA MET A 123 6.94 -14.67 -4.36
C MET A 123 8.39 -14.53 -3.89
N MET A 124 9.27 -13.96 -4.72
CA MET A 124 10.66 -13.68 -4.35
C MET A 124 10.76 -12.62 -3.26
N ALA A 125 9.95 -11.55 -3.34
CA ALA A 125 9.87 -10.54 -2.29
C ALA A 125 9.44 -11.17 -0.96
N TYR A 126 8.40 -12.01 -0.97
CA TYR A 126 7.93 -12.72 0.21
C TYR A 126 9.00 -13.65 0.82
N GLN A 127 9.70 -14.43 -0.01
CA GLN A 127 10.80 -15.30 0.43
C GLN A 127 11.91 -14.51 1.13
N LYS A 128 12.29 -13.35 0.60
CA LYS A 128 13.30 -12.46 1.21
C LYS A 128 12.87 -11.97 2.59
N HIS A 129 11.58 -11.67 2.77
CA HIS A 129 11.05 -11.25 4.08
C HIS A 129 11.11 -12.39 5.11
N LEU A 130 10.69 -13.60 4.75
CA LEU A 130 10.72 -14.75 5.66
C LEU A 130 12.15 -15.15 6.10
N THR A 131 13.12 -15.03 5.19
CA THR A 131 14.52 -15.41 5.45
C THR A 131 15.25 -14.38 6.30
N LYS A 132 14.99 -13.08 6.08
CA LYS A 132 15.59 -12.00 6.87
C LYS A 132 15.27 -12.09 8.35
N ASP A 133 14.04 -12.48 8.70
CA ASP A 133 13.63 -12.63 10.10
C ASP A 133 14.30 -13.85 10.79
N SER A 134 14.70 -14.88 10.02
CA SER A 134 15.46 -16.03 10.55
C SER A 134 16.93 -15.70 10.84
N GLU A 135 17.56 -14.80 10.09
CA GLU A 135 18.98 -14.46 10.29
C GLU A 135 19.20 -13.56 11.52
N ALA A 136 18.22 -12.73 11.88
CA ALA A 136 18.28 -11.83 13.04
C ALA A 136 18.33 -12.59 14.40
N GLU A 137 17.76 -13.79 14.48
CA GLU A 137 17.79 -14.64 15.68
C GLU A 137 19.14 -15.37 15.86
N SER A 138 19.92 -15.55 14.79
CA SER A 138 21.22 -16.25 14.84
C SER A 138 22.40 -15.36 15.29
N SER A 139 22.14 -14.05 15.47
CA SER A 139 23.15 -13.03 15.76
C SER A 139 23.04 -12.46 17.18
N MET A 140 22.47 -13.20 18.14
CA MET A 140 22.64 -12.85 19.55
C MET A 140 24.05 -13.28 20.01
N PRO A 141 24.88 -12.37 20.55
CA PRO A 141 26.14 -12.76 21.15
C PRO A 141 25.84 -13.68 22.34
N SER A 142 26.32 -14.92 22.24
CA SER A 142 26.35 -15.86 23.35
C SER A 142 27.12 -15.22 24.51
N ILE A 143 26.40 -14.63 25.47
CA ILE A 143 26.97 -14.25 26.76
C ILE A 143 27.26 -15.57 27.46
N GLY A 144 28.53 -16.01 27.37
CA GLY A 144 29.00 -17.22 28.01
C GLY A 144 28.73 -17.22 29.52
N PRO A 145 28.66 -18.40 30.15
CA PRO A 145 28.34 -18.52 31.56
C PRO A 145 29.44 -17.84 32.39
N VAL A 146 29.07 -16.77 33.12
CA VAL A 146 29.94 -16.17 34.12
C VAL A 146 30.14 -17.23 35.21
N THR A 147 31.32 -17.83 35.23
CA THR A 147 31.71 -18.77 36.25
C THR A 147 31.90 -18.00 37.55
N GLY A 148 31.10 -18.37 38.54
CA GLY A 148 31.19 -17.84 39.88
C GLY A 148 32.59 -18.05 40.45
N SER A 149 33.20 -16.97 40.91
CA SER A 149 34.30 -17.01 41.86
C SER A 149 34.08 -15.96 42.93
N ALA A 150 33.78 -16.51 44.11
CA ALA A 150 34.32 -16.15 45.40
C ALA A 150 34.05 -14.73 45.95
N MET A 151 33.29 -14.74 47.05
CA MET A 151 33.69 -14.19 48.36
C MET A 151 34.03 -12.69 48.41
N ASN A 152 33.19 -11.91 49.09
CA ASN A 152 33.53 -11.50 50.45
C ASN A 152 32.31 -10.96 51.22
N SER A 153 32.24 -11.38 52.47
CA SER A 153 31.39 -10.83 53.52
C SER A 153 31.75 -9.37 53.78
N THR A 154 30.76 -8.50 53.99
CA THR A 154 30.80 -7.54 55.11
C THR A 154 29.37 -7.19 55.52
N GLN A 155 29.14 -7.48 56.80
CA GLN A 155 27.97 -7.29 57.62
C GLN A 155 27.89 -5.84 58.11
N ALA A 156 26.70 -5.21 58.11
CA ALA A 156 26.19 -4.19 59.07
C ALA A 156 25.12 -3.31 58.40
N LYS A 157 24.10 -2.73 59.03
CA LYS A 157 23.41 -2.88 60.32
C LYS A 157 22.28 -1.83 60.29
N SER A 158 21.03 -2.28 60.44
CA SER A 158 19.86 -1.59 61.02
C SER A 158 19.15 -0.40 60.31
N PRO A 159 17.89 -0.10 60.72
CA PRO A 159 16.83 0.38 59.84
C PRO A 159 16.34 1.80 60.21
N ARG A 160 15.51 2.41 59.36
CA ARG A 160 14.54 3.40 59.83
C ARG A 160 13.32 3.52 58.92
N SER A 161 12.19 3.14 59.50
CA SER A 161 10.83 3.36 59.04
C SER A 161 10.42 4.84 59.23
N ARG A 162 9.80 5.42 58.20
CA ARG A 162 8.93 6.62 58.15
C ARG A 162 8.19 6.47 56.81
N ASN A 163 6.87 6.48 56.67
CA ASN A 163 5.72 6.75 57.52
C ASN A 163 4.63 5.73 57.17
#